data_AF-A0A9D2TC20-F1
#
_entry.id   AF-A0A9D2TC20-F1
#
_cell.length_a   1.000
_cell.length_b   1.000
_cell.length_c   1.000
_cell.angle_alpha   90.00
_cell.angle_beta   90.00
_cell.angle_gamma   90.00
#
_symmetry.space_group_name_H-M   'P 1'
#
loop_
_entity.id
_entity.type
_entity.pdbx_description
1 polymer ?
#
loop_
_entity_poly.entity_id
_entity_poly.type
_entity_poly.pdbx_seq_one_letter_code
_entity_poly.pdbx_strand_id
1 'polypeptide(L)'
;MSVLGDTLAGQVLDQEKKCRERTAQDPWRTRFHILPPTGWLNDPNGLCWYQGKYHFYFQYAPFSPEGGLKFWGAYTSTDLTDWKYEGTVLFPDSPWDCHGVYSGSALTEDGKLELFYTGNIKLDGDYDYIHDGREAYVIYTSSEDGIHFT
;
A
#
# COMPACT_ATOMS: atom_id res chain seq x y z
N MET A 1 -3.09 -7.37 13.96
CA MET A 1 -2.89 -5.93 13.72
C MET A 1 -2.71 -5.21 15.05
N SER A 2 -1.93 -4.13 15.06
CA SER A 2 -1.82 -3.24 16.21
C SER A 2 -3.10 -2.39 16.36
N VAL A 3 -3.35 -1.81 17.54
CA VAL A 3 -4.47 -0.87 17.75
C VAL A 3 -4.40 0.31 16.78
N LEU A 4 -3.18 0.75 16.45
CA LEU A 4 -2.94 1.80 15.46
C LEU A 4 -3.31 1.33 14.05
N GLY A 5 -2.90 0.11 13.67
CA GLY A 5 -3.25 -0.51 12.39
C GLY A 5 -4.76 -0.61 12.19
N ASP A 6 -5.50 -1.08 13.21
CA ASP A 6 -6.97 -1.16 13.15
C ASP A 6 -7.62 0.22 12.99
N THR A 7 -7.08 1.24 13.68
CA THR A 7 -7.56 2.62 13.58
C THR A 7 -7.33 3.18 12.19
N LEU A 8 -6.12 2.99 11.63
CA LEU A 8 -5.77 3.43 10.28
C LEU A 8 -6.62 2.72 9.23
N ALA A 9 -6.83 1.40 9.36
CA ALA A 9 -7.70 0.63 8.46
C ALA A 9 -9.13 1.20 8.44
N GLY A 10 -9.70 1.53 9.62
CA GLY A 10 -11.00 2.19 9.71
C GLY A 10 -11.04 3.54 9.00
N GLN A 11 -10.03 4.39 9.21
CA GLN A 11 -9.93 5.70 8.56
C GLN A 11 -9.83 5.60 7.04
N VAL A 12 -9.03 4.67 6.53
CA VAL A 12 -8.89 4.43 5.08
C VAL A 12 -10.23 3.99 4.50
N LEU A 13 -10.88 2.99 5.11
CA LEU A 13 -12.18 2.51 4.65
C LEU A 13 -13.24 3.62 4.61
N ASP A 14 -13.29 4.48 5.61
CA ASP A 14 -14.23 5.59 5.66
C ASP A 14 -13.94 6.65 4.61
N GLN A 15 -12.67 6.93 4.35
CA GLN A 15 -12.23 7.83 3.28
C GLN A 15 -12.58 7.28 1.88
N GLU A 16 -12.39 5.98 1.65
CA GLU A 16 -12.78 5.30 0.41
C GLU A 16 -14.30 5.34 0.19
N LYS A 17 -15.09 5.08 1.23
CA LYS A 17 -16.56 5.19 1.17
C LYS A 17 -16.99 6.61 0.83
N LYS A 18 -16.44 7.61 1.53
CA LYS A 18 -16.74 9.03 1.32
C LYS A 18 -16.47 9.49 -0.12
N CYS A 19 -15.42 8.96 -0.74
CA CYS A 19 -15.01 9.36 -2.08
C CYS A 19 -15.62 8.51 -3.21
N ARG A 20 -16.32 7.41 -2.90
CA ARG A 20 -16.78 6.41 -3.85
C ARG A 20 -17.63 7.00 -4.98
N GLU A 21 -18.67 7.75 -4.64
CA GLU A 21 -19.61 8.29 -5.63
C GLU A 21 -18.93 9.31 -6.54
N ARG A 22 -18.19 10.26 -5.95
CA ARG A 22 -17.44 11.27 -6.70
C ARG A 22 -16.46 10.62 -7.67
N THR A 23 -15.71 9.63 -7.21
CA THR A 23 -14.70 8.95 -8.02
C THR A 23 -15.34 8.12 -9.14
N ALA A 24 -16.47 7.47 -8.88
CA ALA A 24 -17.21 6.73 -9.90
C ALA A 24 -17.81 7.63 -11.00
N GLN A 25 -18.10 8.89 -10.68
CA GLN A 25 -18.66 9.88 -11.60
C GLN A 25 -17.59 10.73 -12.30
N ASP A 26 -16.31 10.58 -11.96
CA ASP A 26 -15.23 11.35 -12.57
C ASP A 26 -15.10 10.99 -14.07
N PRO A 27 -15.32 11.95 -14.99
CA PRO A 27 -15.23 11.69 -16.43
C PRO A 27 -13.82 11.30 -16.88
N TRP A 28 -12.78 11.58 -16.08
CA TRP A 28 -11.40 11.23 -16.36
C TRP A 28 -10.97 9.90 -15.74
N ARG A 29 -11.86 9.24 -14.97
CA ARG A 29 -11.56 7.93 -14.39
C ARG A 29 -11.44 6.89 -15.49
N THR A 30 -10.25 6.32 -15.62
CA THR A 30 -10.01 5.19 -16.53
C THR A 30 -10.75 3.93 -16.05
N ARG A 31 -11.09 3.04 -16.99
CA ARG A 31 -11.89 1.84 -16.72
C ARG A 31 -11.15 0.51 -16.93
N PHE A 32 -9.97 0.56 -17.55
CA PHE A 32 -9.22 -0.62 -17.97
C PHE A 32 -7.85 -0.75 -17.29
N HIS A 33 -7.45 0.24 -16.49
CA HIS A 33 -6.16 0.25 -15.78
C HIS A 33 -6.40 0.38 -14.28
N ILE A 34 -5.44 -0.09 -13.51
CA ILE A 34 -5.42 0.03 -12.06
C ILE A 34 -5.47 1.52 -11.68
N LEU A 35 -6.37 1.85 -10.75
CA LEU A 35 -6.52 3.18 -10.16
C LEU A 35 -6.87 3.00 -8.68
N PRO A 36 -6.38 3.86 -7.77
CA PRO A 36 -6.78 3.75 -6.39
C PRO A 36 -8.29 4.07 -6.25
N PRO A 37 -8.93 3.64 -5.16
CA PRO A 37 -10.31 4.03 -4.86
C PRO A 37 -10.47 5.54 -4.63
N THR A 38 -9.41 6.22 -4.18
CA THR A 38 -9.35 7.66 -3.94
C THR A 38 -7.87 8.10 -3.83
N GLY A 39 -7.60 9.38 -3.62
CA GLY A 39 -6.26 9.87 -3.28
C GLY A 39 -5.22 9.61 -4.35
N TRP A 40 -4.03 9.20 -3.94
CA TRP A 40 -2.85 9.10 -4.79
C TRP A 40 -2.27 7.67 -4.84
N LEU A 41 -1.83 7.27 -6.03
CA LEU A 41 -1.15 6.01 -6.35
C LEU A 41 0.18 6.33 -7.02
N ASN A 42 1.27 5.67 -6.63
CA ASN A 42 2.52 5.65 -7.42
C ASN A 42 3.06 4.25 -7.68
N ASP A 43 4.02 3.80 -6.89
CA ASP A 43 4.99 2.80 -7.28
C ASP A 43 4.28 1.45 -7.25
N PRO A 44 4.42 0.65 -8.32
CA PRO A 44 4.06 -0.74 -8.26
C PRO A 44 4.99 -1.46 -7.27
N ASN A 45 4.40 -2.27 -6.40
CA ASN A 45 5.10 -2.99 -5.34
C ASN A 45 4.72 -4.48 -5.36
N GLY A 46 5.67 -5.32 -4.99
CA GLY A 46 5.42 -6.74 -4.68
C GLY A 46 4.61 -7.54 -5.72
N LEU A 47 4.69 -7.21 -7.02
CA LEU A 47 3.98 -7.95 -8.06
C LEU A 47 4.50 -9.40 -8.10
N CYS A 48 3.64 -10.38 -7.80
CA CYS A 48 4.01 -11.80 -7.77
C CYS A 48 2.84 -12.72 -8.16
N TRP A 49 3.16 -13.98 -8.46
CA TRP A 49 2.18 -15.04 -8.58
C TRP A 49 2.15 -15.86 -7.28
N TYR A 50 0.98 -15.96 -6.64
CA TYR A 50 0.78 -16.65 -5.39
C TYR A 50 -0.61 -17.30 -5.36
N GLN A 51 -0.67 -18.57 -4.94
CA GLN A 51 -1.92 -19.34 -4.80
C GLN A 51 -2.92 -19.23 -5.98
N GLY A 52 -2.40 -19.26 -7.22
CA GLY A 52 -3.23 -19.26 -8.42
C GLY A 52 -3.69 -17.88 -8.90
N LYS A 53 -3.15 -16.79 -8.34
CA LYS A 53 -3.44 -15.41 -8.74
C LYS A 53 -2.18 -14.57 -8.82
N TYR A 54 -2.22 -13.55 -9.66
CA TYR A 54 -1.33 -12.41 -9.57
C TYR A 54 -1.77 -11.52 -8.42
N HIS A 55 -0.84 -11.20 -7.53
CA HIS A 55 -0.99 -10.18 -6.51
C HIS A 55 -0.19 -8.96 -6.95
N PHE A 56 -0.82 -7.80 -6.96
CA PHE A 56 -0.20 -6.53 -7.28
C PHE A 56 -0.45 -5.57 -6.12
N TYR A 57 0.64 -5.05 -5.54
CA TYR A 57 0.57 -4.03 -4.51
C TYR A 57 1.00 -2.69 -5.09
N PHE A 58 0.63 -1.60 -4.44
CA PHE A 58 1.04 -0.26 -4.87
C PHE A 58 1.12 0.67 -3.68
N GLN A 59 2.04 1.61 -3.71
CA GLN A 59 2.06 2.69 -2.71
C GLN A 59 0.80 3.55 -2.87
N TYR A 60 0.12 3.76 -1.74
CA TYR A 60 -1.20 4.36 -1.65
C TYR A 60 -1.20 5.48 -0.61
N ALA A 61 -1.75 6.64 -0.96
CA ALA A 61 -2.06 7.72 -0.03
C ALA A 61 -3.56 8.08 -0.15
N PRO A 62 -4.44 7.49 0.67
CA PRO A 62 -5.90 7.62 0.52
C PRO A 62 -6.45 9.03 0.84
N PHE A 63 -5.71 9.81 1.61
CA PHE A 63 -6.21 11.06 2.19
C PHE A 63 -5.90 12.31 1.37
N SER A 64 -4.98 12.25 0.40
CA SER A 64 -4.59 13.40 -0.44
C SER A 64 -4.18 12.94 -1.84
N PRO A 65 -4.64 13.62 -2.91
CA PRO A 65 -4.19 13.36 -4.27
C PRO A 65 -2.78 13.90 -4.58
N GLU A 66 -2.19 14.69 -3.69
CA GLU A 66 -0.81 15.20 -3.78
C GLU A 66 0.22 14.25 -3.14
N GLY A 67 -0.23 13.09 -2.66
CA GLY A 67 0.59 12.14 -1.91
C GLY A 67 0.38 12.27 -0.41
N GLY A 68 1.44 12.18 0.37
CA GLY A 68 1.36 12.10 1.84
C GLY A 68 1.80 10.75 2.38
N LEU A 69 1.28 10.39 3.57
CA LEU A 69 1.63 9.17 4.30
C LEU A 69 1.35 7.92 3.44
N LYS A 70 2.34 7.01 3.37
CA LYS A 70 2.31 5.86 2.47
C LYS A 70 1.79 4.60 3.16
N PHE A 71 0.85 3.97 2.50
CA PHE A 71 0.27 2.66 2.76
C PHE A 71 0.53 1.78 1.54
N TRP A 72 0.24 0.48 1.61
CA TRP A 72 0.11 -0.35 0.40
C TRP A 72 -1.33 -0.76 0.15
N GLY A 73 -1.87 -0.40 -1.01
CA GLY A 73 -3.10 -0.98 -1.55
C GLY A 73 -2.80 -2.27 -2.33
N ALA A 74 -3.81 -3.11 -2.49
CA ALA A 74 -3.69 -4.41 -3.15
C ALA A 74 -4.75 -4.65 -4.22
N TYR A 75 -4.33 -5.28 -5.31
CA TYR A 75 -5.16 -5.87 -6.34
C TYR A 75 -4.79 -7.32 -6.56
N THR A 76 -5.77 -8.16 -6.91
CA THR A 76 -5.52 -9.50 -7.44
C THR A 76 -6.12 -9.67 -8.82
N SER A 77 -5.51 -10.54 -9.63
CA SER A 77 -6.01 -10.90 -10.96
C SER A 77 -5.60 -12.34 -11.32
N THR A 78 -6.36 -12.99 -12.20
CA THR A 78 -5.99 -14.29 -12.77
C THR A 78 -5.37 -14.16 -14.16
N ASP A 79 -5.41 -12.98 -14.79
CA ASP A 79 -5.07 -12.79 -16.21
C ASP A 79 -4.28 -11.50 -16.52
N LEU A 80 -3.93 -10.71 -15.49
CA LEU A 80 -3.25 -9.41 -15.57
C LEU A 80 -4.06 -8.29 -16.23
N THR A 81 -5.34 -8.53 -16.55
CA THR A 81 -6.23 -7.53 -17.17
C THR A 81 -7.44 -7.21 -16.30
N ASP A 82 -8.09 -8.22 -15.74
CA ASP A 82 -9.23 -8.07 -14.85
C ASP A 82 -8.75 -8.07 -13.39
N TRP A 83 -8.72 -6.88 -12.79
CA TRP A 83 -8.18 -6.65 -11.46
C TRP A 83 -9.28 -6.43 -10.42
N LYS A 84 -9.22 -7.17 -9.32
CA LYS A 84 -10.08 -7.01 -8.14
C LYS A 84 -9.33 -6.25 -7.06
N TYR A 85 -9.88 -5.12 -6.61
CA TYR A 85 -9.32 -4.39 -5.45
C TYR A 85 -9.56 -5.20 -4.18
N GLU A 86 -8.51 -5.43 -3.39
CA GLU A 86 -8.56 -6.21 -2.15
C GLU A 86 -8.45 -5.35 -0.89
N GLY A 87 -8.24 -4.04 -1.04
CA GLY A 87 -8.12 -3.11 0.09
C GLY A 87 -6.67 -2.65 0.35
N THR A 88 -6.47 -2.06 1.52
CA THR A 88 -5.15 -1.67 2.03
C THR A 88 -4.61 -2.80 2.91
N VAL A 89 -3.37 -3.22 2.66
CA VAL A 89 -2.76 -4.42 3.27
C VAL A 89 -1.58 -4.11 4.19
N LEU A 90 -0.85 -3.02 3.93
CA LEU A 90 0.22 -2.53 4.82
C LEU A 90 -0.04 -1.10 5.26
N PHE A 91 0.21 -0.84 6.54
CA PHE A 91 -0.06 0.41 7.23
C PHE A 91 1.22 0.89 7.91
N PRO A 92 1.45 2.20 8.02
CA PRO A 92 2.57 2.78 8.78
C PRO A 92 2.24 2.72 10.28
N ASP A 93 2.15 1.50 10.81
CA ASP A 93 1.67 1.20 12.16
C ASP A 93 2.77 0.69 13.09
N SER A 94 4.02 0.69 12.64
CA SER A 94 5.20 0.46 13.45
C SER A 94 5.98 1.77 13.63
N PRO A 95 6.84 1.87 14.65
CA PRO A 95 7.70 3.03 14.75
C PRO A 95 8.82 3.04 13.69
N TRP A 96 9.03 1.96 12.93
CA TRP A 96 10.09 1.85 11.90
C TRP A 96 9.58 2.22 10.49
N ASP A 97 8.28 2.41 10.33
CA ASP A 97 7.63 2.90 9.11
C ASP A 97 6.59 3.99 9.37
N CYS A 98 6.64 4.64 10.54
CA CYS A 98 5.65 5.64 10.96
C CYS A 98 5.54 6.86 10.02
N HIS A 99 6.56 7.10 9.18
CA HIS A 99 6.53 8.14 8.13
C HIS A 99 6.31 7.58 6.72
N GLY A 100 5.96 6.29 6.60
CA GLY A 100 5.45 5.65 5.40
C GLY A 100 5.99 4.24 5.18
N VAL A 101 5.08 3.37 4.72
CA VAL A 101 5.39 2.07 4.12
C VAL A 101 5.85 2.32 2.67
N TYR A 102 7.16 2.44 2.47
CA TYR A 102 7.72 2.73 1.14
C TYR A 102 7.79 1.47 0.28
N SER A 103 8.36 1.60 -0.91
CA SER A 103 8.37 0.56 -1.94
C SER A 103 9.15 -0.68 -1.52
N GLY A 104 8.84 -1.79 -2.19
CA GLY A 104 9.31 -3.10 -1.81
C GLY A 104 8.94 -4.20 -2.82
N SER A 105 9.40 -5.39 -2.53
CA SER A 105 9.28 -6.57 -3.39
C SER A 105 8.64 -7.74 -2.66
N ALA A 106 8.14 -8.70 -3.44
CA ALA A 106 7.55 -9.93 -2.94
C ALA A 106 8.45 -11.13 -3.29
N LEU A 107 8.48 -12.11 -2.40
CA LEU A 107 9.04 -13.44 -2.61
C LEU A 107 7.96 -14.46 -2.28
N THR A 108 7.78 -15.46 -3.15
CA THR A 108 6.83 -16.54 -2.94
C THR A 108 7.59 -17.85 -2.81
N GLU A 109 7.94 -18.21 -1.58
CA GLU A 109 8.72 -19.40 -1.23
C GLU A 109 8.02 -20.19 -0.11
N ASP A 110 8.16 -21.52 -0.12
CA ASP A 110 7.60 -22.43 0.90
C ASP A 110 6.11 -22.25 1.20
N GLY A 111 5.34 -21.89 0.16
CA GLY A 111 3.89 -21.71 0.26
C GLY A 111 3.46 -20.46 1.01
N LYS A 112 4.36 -19.50 1.23
CA LYS A 112 4.08 -18.19 1.82
C LYS A 112 4.31 -17.07 0.81
N LEU A 113 3.66 -15.94 1.04
CA LEU A 113 3.96 -14.68 0.36
C LEU A 113 4.70 -13.80 1.35
N GLU A 114 5.95 -13.50 1.05
CA GLU A 114 6.83 -12.67 1.87
C GLU A 114 7.02 -11.32 1.20
N LEU A 115 6.96 -10.25 1.98
CA LEU A 115 7.21 -8.89 1.52
C LEU A 115 8.43 -8.32 2.24
N PHE A 116 9.29 -7.67 1.46
CA PHE A 116 10.40 -6.87 1.93
C PHE A 116 10.18 -5.45 1.46
N TYR A 117 10.03 -4.51 2.38
CA TYR A 117 9.77 -3.11 2.04
C TYR A 117 10.63 -2.16 2.86
N THR A 118 10.70 -0.90 2.40
CA THR A 118 11.41 0.14 3.13
C THR A 118 10.48 0.80 4.14
N GLY A 119 10.75 0.66 5.43
CA GLY A 119 10.18 1.50 6.47
C GLY A 119 10.88 2.86 6.48
N ASN A 120 10.12 3.94 6.28
CA ASN A 120 10.66 5.28 6.20
C ASN A 120 10.47 6.04 7.51
N ILE A 121 11.54 6.67 8.00
CA ILE A 121 11.53 7.61 9.12
C ILE A 121 12.05 8.96 8.67
N LYS A 122 11.36 10.03 9.06
CA LYS A 122 11.83 11.40 8.94
C LYS A 122 12.20 11.90 10.34
N LEU A 123 13.42 12.40 10.48
CA LEU A 123 13.93 12.95 11.73
C LEU A 123 13.50 14.40 11.87
N ASP A 124 13.19 14.84 13.09
CA ASP A 124 12.89 16.24 13.36
C ASP A 124 14.14 17.11 13.16
N GLY A 125 14.01 18.18 12.38
CA GLY A 125 15.08 19.15 12.12
C GLY A 125 14.95 19.87 10.78
N ASP A 126 15.91 20.75 10.51
CA ASP A 126 16.04 21.46 9.24
C ASP A 126 16.89 20.64 8.26
N TYR A 127 16.26 19.66 7.62
CA TYR A 127 16.89 18.74 6.68
C TYR A 127 16.27 18.84 5.29
N ASP A 128 17.03 18.47 4.27
CA ASP A 128 16.54 18.38 2.88
C ASP A 128 15.70 17.10 2.63
N TYR A 129 15.82 16.08 3.50
CA TYR A 129 15.21 14.76 3.36
C TYR A 129 15.57 14.04 2.05
N ILE A 130 16.69 14.42 1.44
CA ILE A 130 17.31 13.82 0.25
C ILE A 130 18.62 13.15 0.64
N HIS A 131 19.51 13.87 1.33
CA HIS A 131 20.81 13.38 1.77
C HIS A 131 20.90 13.19 3.29
N ASP A 132 20.05 13.90 4.05
CA ASP A 132 20.03 13.84 5.52
C ASP A 132 18.57 13.90 6.05
N GLY A 133 18.39 13.65 7.35
CA GLY A 133 17.08 13.71 8.02
C GLY A 133 16.19 12.49 7.79
N ARG A 134 16.74 11.38 7.30
CA ARG A 134 16.01 10.12 7.13
C ARG A 134 16.75 8.93 7.72
N GLU A 135 15.95 8.00 8.24
CA GLU A 135 16.37 6.62 8.45
C GLU A 135 15.52 5.70 7.58
N ALA A 136 16.13 4.60 7.14
CA ALA A 136 15.48 3.58 6.32
C ALA A 136 15.74 2.20 6.91
N TYR A 137 14.67 1.45 7.14
CA TYR A 137 14.73 0.08 7.65
C TYR A 137 14.18 -0.87 6.59
N VAL A 138 14.85 -2.00 6.35
CA VAL A 138 14.23 -3.09 5.58
C VAL A 138 13.32 -3.85 6.53
N ILE A 139 12.03 -3.82 6.27
CA ILE A 139 11.02 -4.52 7.05
C ILE A 139 10.57 -5.75 6.27
N TYR A 140 10.49 -6.87 6.99
CA TYR A 140 9.98 -8.15 6.51
C TYR A 140 8.61 -8.40 7.12
N THR A 141 7.68 -8.87 6.30
CA THR A 141 6.39 -9.42 6.75
C THR A 141 5.95 -10.55 5.84
N SER A 142 5.09 -11.43 6.33
CA SER A 142 4.60 -12.58 5.55
C SER A 142 3.09 -12.73 5.64
N SER A 143 2.51 -13.40 4.65
CA SER A 143 1.09 -13.68 4.56
C SER A 143 0.85 -15.10 4.03
N GLU A 144 -0.19 -15.73 4.57
CA GLU A 144 -0.67 -17.03 4.08
C GLU A 144 -1.74 -16.89 2.98
N ASP A 145 -2.39 -15.73 2.85
CA ASP A 145 -3.46 -15.46 1.87
C ASP A 145 -3.15 -14.30 0.90
N GLY A 146 -2.01 -13.64 1.09
CA GLY A 146 -1.55 -12.49 0.32
C GLY A 146 -2.29 -11.18 0.62
N ILE A 147 -3.19 -11.15 1.61
CA ILE A 147 -3.99 -9.99 2.00
C ILE A 147 -3.72 -9.58 3.44
N HIS A 148 -3.64 -10.54 4.35
CA HIS A 148 -3.38 -10.30 5.78
C HIS A 148 -1.93 -10.63 6.10
N PHE A 149 -1.19 -9.62 6.55
CA PHE A 149 0.24 -9.70 6.82
C PHE A 149 0.53 -9.69 8.33
N THR A 150 1.57 -10.43 8.74
CA THR A 150 2.06 -10.53 10.12
C THR A 150 3.56 -10.29 10.22
#